data_AF-A0A972RFH7-F1
#
_entry.id   AF-A0A972RFH7-F1
#
_cell.length_a   1.000
_cell.length_b   1.000
_cell.length_c   1.000
_cell.angle_alpha   90.00
_cell.angle_beta   90.00
_cell.angle_gamma   90.00
#
_symmetry.space_group_name_H-M   'P 1'
#
loop_
_entity.id
_entity.type
_entity.pdbx_description
1 polymer ?
#
loop_
_entity_poly.entity_id
_entity_poly.type
_entity_poly.pdbx_seq_one_letter_code
_entity_poly.pdbx_strand_id
1 'polypeptide(L)'
;MNPTHQNNGLEALHFDNRFTQELPADPESENYRREVTGALYSHLKPTKVCQPTLISHSREMAETLGLTPEDCRSETFLNTFSGNQLLSDMNPYATCYGGHQFGNWAGQLGDGRAINLGEVLNQKNERWALQLKGAGPTPYSRSADGLAVLRSSIREFLCSEAMFHLGVPTTRALSLITTGEMVLRDMFYDGHPKKEPGAIVCRVAPS
;
A
#
# COMPACT_ATOMS: atom_id res chain seq x y z
N MET A 1 -25.57 17.15 -23.96
CA MET A 1 -25.29 15.72 -23.69
C MET A 1 -23.80 15.61 -23.46
N ASN A 2 -23.35 15.47 -22.22
CA ASN A 2 -21.93 15.28 -21.93
C ASN A 2 -21.52 13.91 -22.50
N PRO A 3 -20.37 13.81 -23.18
CA PRO A 3 -19.85 12.50 -23.55
C PRO A 3 -19.57 11.74 -22.25
N THR A 4 -20.23 10.60 -22.07
CA THR A 4 -19.82 9.61 -21.07
C THR A 4 -18.39 9.24 -21.39
N HIS A 5 -17.43 9.77 -20.63
CA HIS A 5 -16.06 9.27 -20.63
C HIS A 5 -16.17 7.78 -20.27
N GLN A 6 -15.95 6.91 -21.26
CA GLN A 6 -15.64 5.53 -20.94
C GLN A 6 -14.28 5.57 -20.24
N ASN A 7 -14.29 5.40 -18.92
CA ASN A 7 -13.07 5.24 -18.17
C ASN A 7 -12.35 4.02 -18.73
N ASN A 8 -11.16 4.24 -19.28
CA ASN A 8 -10.29 3.19 -19.81
C ASN A 8 -9.12 2.98 -18.85
N GLY A 9 -8.64 1.75 -18.76
CA GLY A 9 -7.48 1.38 -17.94
C GLY A 9 -7.73 1.52 -16.44
N LEU A 10 -6.77 2.06 -15.69
CA LEU A 10 -6.85 2.15 -14.22
C LEU A 10 -8.06 2.94 -13.70
N GLU A 11 -8.50 3.97 -14.43
CA GLU A 11 -9.68 4.78 -14.04
C GLU A 11 -10.99 3.98 -14.12
N ALA A 12 -10.98 2.78 -14.71
CA ALA A 12 -12.13 1.88 -14.74
C ALA A 12 -12.28 1.05 -13.45
N LEU A 13 -11.31 1.11 -12.54
CA LEU A 13 -11.39 0.43 -11.25
C LEU A 13 -12.55 1.00 -10.43
N HIS A 14 -13.43 0.12 -9.95
CA HIS A 14 -14.57 0.49 -9.12
C HIS A 14 -14.19 0.46 -7.64
N PHE A 15 -13.98 1.63 -7.04
CA PHE A 15 -13.68 1.78 -5.62
C PHE A 15 -14.96 1.79 -4.78
N ASP A 16 -15.13 0.76 -3.96
CA ASP A 16 -16.27 0.59 -3.04
C ASP A 16 -15.95 1.24 -1.67
N ASN A 17 -14.69 1.17 -1.22
CA ASN A 17 -14.18 1.81 0.00
C ASN A 17 -15.02 1.58 1.28
N ARG A 18 -15.70 0.43 1.37
CA ARG A 18 -16.56 0.06 2.48
C ARG A 18 -15.93 0.32 3.85
N PHE A 19 -14.66 -0.05 4.04
CA PHE A 19 -13.94 0.11 5.30
C PHE A 19 -14.01 1.56 5.81
N THR A 20 -13.72 2.53 4.93
CA THR A 20 -13.77 3.96 5.30
C THR A 20 -15.17 4.55 5.33
N GLN A 21 -16.17 3.87 4.76
CA GLN A 21 -17.57 4.33 4.83
C GLN A 21 -18.27 3.84 6.09
N GLU A 22 -17.89 2.67 6.60
CA GLU A 22 -18.58 2.00 7.71
C GLU A 22 -17.91 2.20 9.07
N LEU A 23 -16.63 2.56 9.11
CA LEU A 23 -15.84 2.62 10.34
C LEU A 23 -15.53 4.05 10.77
N PRO A 24 -15.33 4.32 12.07
CA PRO A 24 -15.05 5.66 12.56
C PRO A 24 -13.66 6.14 12.14
N ALA A 25 -13.64 7.27 11.43
CA ALA A 25 -12.44 7.99 11.04
C ALA A 25 -11.83 8.77 12.20
N ASP A 26 -10.51 8.93 12.18
CA ASP A 26 -9.80 9.93 12.96
C ASP A 26 -10.22 11.34 12.49
N PRO A 27 -10.73 12.21 13.40
CA PRO A 27 -11.13 13.56 13.01
C PRO A 27 -9.93 14.47 12.67
N GLU A 28 -8.72 14.10 13.10
CA GLU A 28 -7.51 14.84 12.75
C GLU A 28 -7.06 14.52 11.32
N SER A 29 -7.01 15.56 10.48
CA SER A 29 -6.63 15.45 9.06
C SER A 29 -5.14 15.62 8.82
N GLU A 30 -4.40 16.21 9.75
CA GLU A 30 -2.96 16.43 9.59
C GLU A 30 -2.16 15.13 9.84
N ASN A 31 -1.20 14.85 8.96
CA ASN A 31 -0.35 13.68 9.06
C ASN A 31 0.91 13.98 9.88
N TYR A 32 0.87 13.62 11.16
CA TYR A 32 2.02 13.61 12.05
C TYR A 32 1.90 12.43 13.02
N ARG A 33 3.04 11.98 13.56
CA ARG A 33 3.11 10.84 14.49
C ARG A 33 2.42 11.20 15.80
N ARG A 34 1.47 10.38 16.23
CA ARG A 34 0.70 10.56 17.47
C ARG A 34 -0.05 9.30 17.85
N GLU A 35 -0.54 9.25 19.08
CA GLU A 35 -1.52 8.25 19.48
C GLU A 35 -2.92 8.67 18.98
N VAL A 36 -3.68 7.71 18.43
CA VAL A 36 -5.03 7.90 17.89
C VAL A 36 -6.05 7.29 18.83
N THR A 37 -7.08 8.04 19.22
CA THR A 37 -8.13 7.50 20.11
C THR A 37 -9.50 7.70 19.50
N GLY A 38 -10.42 6.76 19.74
CA GLY A 38 -11.79 6.85 19.24
C GLY A 38 -11.98 6.61 17.73
N ALA A 39 -10.95 6.17 17.02
CA ALA A 39 -10.99 5.93 15.58
C ALA A 39 -10.33 4.59 15.20
N LEU A 40 -10.73 4.03 14.05
CA LEU A 40 -10.17 2.79 13.50
C LEU A 40 -9.19 3.04 12.34
N TYR A 41 -9.13 4.26 11.83
CA TYR A 41 -8.16 4.65 10.80
C TYR A 41 -7.97 6.17 10.77
N SER A 42 -6.88 6.61 10.15
CA SER A 42 -6.65 8.02 9.82
C SER A 42 -6.51 8.20 8.31
N HIS A 43 -7.10 9.27 7.78
CA HIS A 43 -6.87 9.68 6.39
C HIS A 43 -5.49 10.30 6.24
N LEU A 44 -4.80 9.93 5.17
CA LEU A 44 -3.51 10.50 4.78
C LEU A 44 -3.24 10.12 3.33
N LYS A 45 -2.41 10.91 2.65
CA LYS A 45 -1.94 10.57 1.31
C LYS A 45 -0.55 9.94 1.38
N PRO A 46 -0.20 9.05 0.42
CA PRO A 46 1.17 8.62 0.22
C PRO A 46 2.14 9.79 0.04
N THR A 47 3.37 9.60 0.50
CA THR A 47 4.48 10.51 0.21
C THR A 47 4.93 10.33 -1.22
N LYS A 48 5.01 11.43 -1.98
CA LYS A 48 5.53 11.40 -3.35
C LYS A 48 7.01 11.02 -3.37
N VAL A 49 7.38 10.18 -4.34
CA VAL A 49 8.73 9.68 -4.55
C VAL A 49 9.37 10.30 -5.79
N CYS A 50 10.69 10.42 -5.77
CA CYS A 50 11.43 11.22 -6.73
C CYS A 50 11.52 10.63 -8.14
N GLN A 51 11.85 9.34 -8.26
CA GLN A 51 12.11 8.68 -9.55
C GLN A 51 11.61 7.24 -9.50
N PRO A 52 10.28 7.03 -9.57
CA PRO A 52 9.74 5.69 -9.48
C PRO A 52 10.16 4.84 -10.68
N THR A 53 10.48 3.57 -10.47
CA THR A 53 10.73 2.61 -11.55
C THR A 53 10.10 1.27 -11.23
N LEU A 54 9.27 0.76 -12.14
CA LEU A 54 8.65 -0.55 -12.00
C LEU A 54 9.72 -1.64 -12.15
N ILE A 55 9.89 -2.44 -11.11
CA ILE A 55 10.79 -3.61 -11.14
C ILE A 55 10.02 -4.84 -11.60
N SER A 56 8.80 -5.04 -11.08
CA SER A 56 7.94 -6.17 -11.45
C SER A 56 6.48 -5.92 -11.08
N HIS A 57 5.57 -6.65 -11.71
CA HIS A 57 4.16 -6.75 -11.32
C HIS A 57 3.68 -8.21 -11.46
N SER A 58 2.71 -8.60 -10.63
CA SER A 58 2.05 -9.91 -10.75
C SER A 58 0.96 -9.82 -11.82
N ARG A 59 1.17 -10.54 -12.92
CA ARG A 59 0.22 -10.58 -14.03
C ARG A 59 -1.14 -11.13 -13.60
N GLU A 60 -1.17 -12.23 -12.86
CA GLU A 60 -2.43 -12.85 -12.43
C GLU A 60 -3.20 -11.98 -11.43
N MET A 61 -2.49 -11.27 -10.55
CA MET A 61 -3.14 -10.32 -9.64
C MET A 61 -3.67 -9.11 -10.40
N ALA A 62 -2.93 -8.59 -11.38
CA ALA A 62 -3.43 -7.52 -12.26
C ALA A 62 -4.70 -7.96 -13.02
N GLU A 63 -4.69 -9.14 -13.63
CA GLU A 63 -5.84 -9.72 -14.33
C GLU A 63 -7.04 -9.91 -13.38
N THR A 64 -6.81 -10.34 -12.14
CA THR A 64 -7.86 -10.47 -11.11
C THR A 64 -8.51 -9.13 -10.77
N LEU A 65 -7.76 -8.03 -10.83
CA LEU A 65 -8.28 -6.66 -10.65
C LEU A 65 -8.87 -6.08 -11.94
N GLY A 66 -8.84 -6.82 -13.06
CA GLY A 66 -9.32 -6.36 -14.37
C GLY A 66 -8.34 -5.45 -15.11
N LEU A 67 -7.06 -5.41 -14.71
CA LEU A 67 -6.02 -4.63 -15.36
C LEU A 67 -5.37 -5.42 -16.50
N THR A 68 -5.19 -4.77 -17.64
CA THR A 68 -4.52 -5.36 -18.80
C THR A 68 -2.99 -5.24 -18.69
N PRO A 69 -2.21 -6.00 -19.49
CA PRO A 69 -0.77 -5.81 -19.58
C PRO A 69 -0.36 -4.40 -20.04
N GLU A 70 -1.21 -3.72 -20.81
CA GLU A 70 -0.94 -2.35 -21.27
C GLU A 70 -1.12 -1.35 -20.12
N ASP A 71 -2.16 -1.54 -19.32
CA ASP A 71 -2.39 -0.76 -18.10
C ASP A 71 -1.18 -0.84 -17.17
N CYS A 72 -0.63 -2.05 -16.96
CA CYS A 72 0.53 -2.27 -16.10
C CYS A 72 1.83 -1.64 -16.61
N ARG A 73 1.90 -1.25 -17.89
CA ARG A 73 3.03 -0.54 -18.50
C ARG A 73 2.83 0.97 -18.56
N SER A 74 1.64 1.46 -18.24
CA SER A 74 1.32 2.89 -18.30
C SER A 74 2.01 3.70 -17.21
N GLU A 75 2.22 5.00 -17.49
CA GLU A 75 2.68 5.96 -16.48
C GLU A 75 1.66 6.09 -15.34
N THR A 76 0.37 5.98 -15.63
CA THR A 76 -0.70 6.03 -14.61
C THR A 76 -0.53 4.89 -13.60
N PHE A 77 -0.23 3.67 -14.04
CA PHE A 77 0.05 2.55 -13.13
C PHE A 77 1.29 2.81 -12.27
N LEU A 78 2.38 3.25 -12.89
CA LEU A 78 3.61 3.57 -12.18
C LEU A 78 3.38 4.66 -11.12
N ASN A 79 2.70 5.75 -11.48
CA ASN A 79 2.43 6.88 -10.60
C ASN A 79 1.42 6.53 -9.49
N THR A 80 0.41 5.71 -9.80
CA THR A 80 -0.59 5.28 -8.81
C THR A 80 0.05 4.39 -7.75
N PHE A 81 0.74 3.33 -8.17
CA PHE A 81 1.29 2.34 -7.25
C PHE A 81 2.65 2.72 -6.63
N SER A 82 3.23 3.85 -7.05
CA SER A 82 4.32 4.52 -6.33
C SER A 82 3.83 5.56 -5.32
N GLY A 83 2.52 5.87 -5.29
CA GLY A 83 1.95 6.90 -4.43
C GLY A 83 2.09 8.33 -4.95
N ASN A 84 2.54 8.52 -6.20
CA ASN A 84 2.69 9.83 -6.82
C ASN A 84 1.37 10.44 -7.32
N GLN A 85 0.39 9.59 -7.61
CA GLN A 85 -0.93 9.95 -8.11
C GLN A 85 -2.00 9.13 -7.38
N LEU A 86 -3.17 9.73 -7.18
CA LEU A 86 -4.38 9.03 -6.76
C LEU A 86 -5.36 9.02 -7.92
N LEU A 87 -6.02 7.88 -8.13
CA LEU A 87 -7.13 7.78 -9.07
C LEU A 87 -8.39 8.42 -8.48
N SER A 88 -9.37 8.62 -9.35
CA SER A 88 -10.72 8.98 -8.94
C SER A 88 -11.24 7.98 -7.90
N ASP A 89 -11.96 8.46 -6.90
CA ASP A 89 -12.59 7.66 -5.83
C ASP A 89 -11.65 6.88 -4.92
N MET A 90 -10.33 6.95 -5.07
CA MET A 90 -9.41 6.49 -4.04
C MET A 90 -9.62 7.28 -2.75
N ASN A 91 -9.66 6.58 -1.61
CA ASN A 91 -9.82 7.19 -0.30
C ASN A 91 -8.72 6.71 0.65
N PRO A 92 -7.48 7.24 0.54
CA PRO A 92 -6.37 6.61 1.22
C PRO A 92 -6.39 6.77 2.76
N TYR A 93 -5.96 5.71 3.45
CA TYR A 93 -6.00 5.63 4.91
C TYR A 93 -4.93 4.69 5.49
N ALA A 94 -4.61 4.88 6.77
CA ALA A 94 -3.81 3.97 7.57
C ALA A 94 -4.64 3.48 8.76
N THR A 95 -4.62 2.17 9.04
CA THR A 95 -5.44 1.58 10.11
C THR A 95 -4.82 1.75 11.49
N CYS A 96 -5.68 1.92 12.48
CA CYS A 96 -5.33 1.93 13.91
C CYS A 96 -5.60 0.55 14.50
N TYR A 97 -4.58 -0.07 15.09
CA TYR A 97 -4.71 -1.32 15.83
C TYR A 97 -3.68 -1.38 16.96
N GLY A 98 -3.87 -2.30 17.89
CA GLY A 98 -2.89 -2.65 18.93
C GLY A 98 -2.59 -4.13 18.92
N GLY A 99 -1.60 -4.58 19.69
CA GLY A 99 -1.28 -6.01 19.72
C GLY A 99 -0.26 -6.41 20.76
N HIS A 100 -0.20 -7.71 21.02
CA HIS A 100 0.87 -8.30 21.80
C HIS A 100 2.08 -8.57 20.90
N GLN A 101 3.25 -8.04 21.26
CA GLN A 101 4.52 -8.32 20.60
C GLN A 101 5.42 -9.09 21.59
N PHE A 102 5.92 -10.25 21.15
CA PHE A 102 6.78 -11.11 21.99
C PHE A 102 6.18 -11.40 23.38
N GLY A 103 4.87 -11.68 23.43
CA GLY A 103 4.15 -12.01 24.66
C GLY A 103 3.72 -10.82 25.54
N ASN A 104 4.06 -9.58 25.17
CA ASN A 104 3.75 -8.38 25.95
C ASN A 104 2.79 -7.46 25.19
N TRP A 105 1.84 -6.85 25.88
CA TRP A 105 0.98 -5.82 25.29
C TRP A 105 1.84 -4.62 24.86
N ALA A 106 1.90 -4.35 23.56
CA ALA A 106 2.74 -3.30 23.00
C ALA A 106 2.03 -1.93 22.89
N GLY A 107 0.80 -1.82 23.41
CA GLY A 107 -0.04 -0.64 23.25
C GLY A 107 -0.53 -0.47 21.82
N GLN A 108 -0.70 0.78 21.41
CA GLN A 108 -1.10 1.13 20.06
C GLN A 108 0.04 0.89 19.07
N LEU A 109 -0.32 0.19 17.99
CA LEU A 109 0.46 -0.01 16.78
C LEU A 109 -0.25 0.76 15.64
N GLY A 110 -0.67 0.06 14.60
CA GLY A 110 -1.26 0.64 13.40
C GLY A 110 -0.36 0.49 12.18
N ASP A 111 -0.87 0.93 11.04
CA ASP A 111 -0.15 0.91 9.77
C ASP A 111 0.98 1.94 9.75
N GLY A 112 2.08 1.65 10.44
CA GLY A 112 3.19 2.58 10.63
C GLY A 112 4.07 2.81 9.39
N ARG A 113 3.86 2.06 8.32
CA ARG A 113 4.54 2.21 7.01
C ARG A 113 3.69 1.68 5.85
N ALA A 114 2.39 1.57 6.06
CA ALA A 114 1.46 1.06 5.07
C ALA A 114 0.34 2.08 4.90
N ILE A 115 -0.11 2.27 3.66
CA ILE A 115 -1.20 3.17 3.33
C ILE A 115 -2.10 2.39 2.38
N ASN A 116 -3.34 2.18 2.79
CA ASN A 116 -4.39 1.64 1.94
C ASN A 116 -4.82 2.75 0.98
N LEU A 117 -4.89 2.49 -0.32
CA LEU A 117 -5.39 3.43 -1.32
C LEU A 117 -6.92 3.40 -1.44
N GLY A 118 -7.51 2.27 -1.05
CA GLY A 118 -8.93 2.01 -1.16
C GLY A 118 -9.21 0.52 -1.34
N GLU A 119 -10.49 0.20 -1.48
CA GLU A 119 -10.97 -1.15 -1.76
C GLU A 119 -11.68 -1.17 -3.11
N VAL A 120 -11.23 -2.04 -4.01
CA VAL A 120 -11.82 -2.20 -5.34
C VAL A 120 -12.69 -3.45 -5.41
N LEU A 121 -13.77 -3.39 -6.19
CA LEU A 121 -14.54 -4.55 -6.60
C LEU A 121 -14.07 -5.01 -7.98
N ASN A 122 -13.72 -6.28 -8.11
CA ASN A 122 -13.41 -6.84 -9.41
C ASN A 122 -14.69 -7.23 -10.19
N GLN A 123 -14.52 -7.76 -11.41
CA GLN A 123 -15.63 -8.18 -12.27
C GLN A 123 -16.50 -9.30 -11.68
N LYS A 124 -15.99 -10.03 -10.68
CA LYS A 124 -16.72 -11.07 -9.94
C LYS A 124 -17.38 -10.53 -8.66
N ASN A 125 -17.33 -9.21 -8.45
CA ASN A 125 -17.81 -8.54 -7.25
C ASN A 125 -17.05 -8.97 -5.98
N GLU A 126 -15.81 -9.42 -6.12
CA GLU A 126 -14.91 -9.70 -5.01
C GLU A 126 -14.17 -8.42 -4.63
N ARG A 127 -14.09 -8.14 -3.32
CA ARG A 127 -13.43 -6.95 -2.79
C ARG A 127 -11.95 -7.20 -2.56
N TRP A 128 -11.13 -6.23 -2.93
CA TRP A 128 -9.68 -6.25 -2.76
C TRP A 128 -9.18 -4.90 -2.25
N ALA A 129 -8.57 -4.88 -1.07
CA ALA A 129 -7.85 -3.75 -0.52
C ALA A 129 -6.51 -3.59 -1.25
N LEU A 130 -6.20 -2.38 -1.71
CA LEU A 130 -4.94 -2.03 -2.35
C LEU A 130 -4.07 -1.28 -1.34
N GLN A 131 -2.94 -1.85 -0.92
CA GLN A 131 -2.12 -1.29 0.16
C GLN A 131 -0.67 -1.07 -0.28
N LEU A 132 -0.20 0.18 -0.24
CA LEU A 132 1.19 0.52 -0.50
C LEU A 132 2.01 0.43 0.78
N LYS A 133 3.03 -0.44 0.78
CA LYS A 133 3.96 -0.58 1.89
C LYS A 133 5.29 0.10 1.58
N GLY A 134 5.71 1.01 2.45
CA GLY A 134 6.86 1.89 2.26
C GLY A 134 6.52 3.24 1.64
N ALA A 135 5.23 3.60 1.60
CA ALA A 135 4.71 4.80 0.94
C ALA A 135 4.74 6.07 1.81
N GLY A 136 5.51 6.07 2.90
CA GLY A 136 5.70 7.24 3.75
C GLY A 136 5.24 7.06 5.20
N PRO A 137 5.55 8.04 6.06
CA PRO A 137 5.14 8.03 7.45
C PRO A 137 3.63 8.25 7.60
N THR A 138 3.09 7.68 8.66
CA THR A 138 1.69 7.76 9.07
C THR A 138 1.64 8.18 10.55
N PRO A 139 0.45 8.49 11.11
CA PRO A 139 0.33 8.74 12.54
C PRO A 139 0.88 7.59 13.40
N TYR A 140 0.83 6.37 12.85
CA TYR A 140 1.21 5.11 13.49
C TYR A 140 2.70 4.75 13.32
N SER A 141 3.51 5.58 12.65
CA SER A 141 4.93 5.26 12.40
C SER A 141 5.79 5.21 13.67
N ARG A 142 5.31 5.72 14.81
CA ARG A 142 6.07 5.83 16.06
C ARG A 142 7.43 6.52 15.81
N SER A 143 8.54 5.87 16.11
CA SER A 143 9.89 6.40 15.85
C SER A 143 10.43 6.08 14.45
N ALA A 144 9.72 5.27 13.64
CA ALA A 144 10.19 4.83 12.32
C ALA A 144 9.86 5.84 11.20
N ASP A 145 10.57 5.73 10.09
CA ASP A 145 10.46 6.67 8.95
C ASP A 145 9.26 6.40 8.01
N GLY A 146 8.58 5.27 8.14
CA GLY A 146 7.47 4.89 7.26
C GLY A 146 7.88 4.35 5.88
N LEU A 147 9.18 4.12 5.66
CA LEU A 147 9.72 3.70 4.36
C LEU A 147 10.06 2.21 4.32
N ALA A 148 10.17 1.64 3.11
CA ALA A 148 10.65 0.28 2.89
C ALA A 148 11.83 0.28 1.92
N VAL A 149 12.65 -0.77 2.00
CA VAL A 149 13.84 -0.94 1.14
C VAL A 149 13.61 -2.06 0.14
N LEU A 150 14.28 -1.95 -1.01
CA LEU A 150 14.13 -2.87 -2.14
C LEU A 150 14.32 -4.33 -1.74
N ARG A 151 15.32 -4.63 -0.91
CA ARG A 151 15.58 -6.00 -0.44
C ARG A 151 14.39 -6.62 0.32
N SER A 152 13.77 -5.88 1.24
CA SER A 152 12.59 -6.37 1.96
C SER A 152 11.38 -6.49 1.04
N SER A 153 11.20 -5.53 0.12
CA SER A 153 10.06 -5.50 -0.79
C SER A 153 10.12 -6.61 -1.86
N ILE A 154 11.33 -6.95 -2.35
CA ILE A 154 11.55 -8.13 -3.23
C ILE A 154 11.12 -9.40 -2.52
N ARG A 155 11.57 -9.60 -1.27
CA ARG A 155 11.22 -10.81 -0.50
C ARG A 155 9.71 -10.93 -0.29
N GLU A 156 9.05 -9.83 0.07
CA GLU A 156 7.60 -9.82 0.26
C GLU A 156 6.84 -10.11 -1.03
N PHE A 157 7.21 -9.46 -2.14
CA PHE A 157 6.61 -9.71 -3.45
C PHE A 157 6.74 -11.19 -3.85
N LEU A 158 7.97 -11.73 -3.84
CA LEU A 158 8.23 -13.11 -4.25
C LEU A 158 7.57 -14.14 -3.33
N CYS A 159 7.66 -13.97 -2.01
CA CYS A 159 7.05 -14.90 -1.07
C CYS A 159 5.52 -14.88 -1.15
N SER A 160 4.90 -13.72 -1.34
CA SER A 160 3.43 -13.61 -1.45
C SER A 160 2.91 -14.42 -2.62
N GLU A 161 3.52 -14.26 -3.79
CA GLU A 161 3.08 -14.98 -4.99
C GLU A 161 3.49 -16.46 -4.95
N ALA A 162 4.66 -16.79 -4.41
CA ALA A 162 5.06 -18.19 -4.23
C ALA A 162 4.10 -18.95 -3.30
N MET A 163 3.70 -18.37 -2.17
CA MET A 163 2.74 -18.98 -1.25
C MET A 163 1.38 -19.21 -1.92
N PHE A 164 0.92 -18.26 -2.72
CA PHE A 164 -0.31 -18.41 -3.50
C PHE A 164 -0.24 -19.60 -4.47
N HIS A 165 0.83 -19.71 -5.25
CA HIS A 165 1.02 -20.83 -6.19
C HIS A 165 1.26 -22.19 -5.51
N LEU A 166 1.69 -22.19 -4.26
CA LEU A 166 1.75 -23.39 -3.41
C LEU A 166 0.39 -23.77 -2.81
N GLY A 167 -0.67 -22.98 -3.05
CA GLY A 167 -2.00 -23.22 -2.50
C GLY A 167 -2.14 -22.84 -1.02
N VAL A 168 -1.22 -22.03 -0.47
CA VAL A 168 -1.28 -21.57 0.91
C VAL A 168 -1.97 -20.19 0.97
N PRO A 169 -2.99 -20.00 1.82
CA PRO A 169 -3.63 -18.69 2.00
C PRO A 169 -2.61 -17.61 2.36
N THR A 170 -2.61 -16.53 1.59
CA THR A 170 -1.64 -15.43 1.70
C THR A 170 -2.22 -14.14 1.15
N THR A 171 -1.68 -13.00 1.59
CA THR A 171 -1.83 -11.76 0.81
C THR A 171 -1.12 -11.92 -0.53
N ARG A 172 -1.59 -11.19 -1.54
CA ARG A 172 -1.00 -11.13 -2.88
C ARG A 172 -0.15 -9.87 -3.05
N ALA A 173 0.69 -9.85 -4.05
CA ALA A 173 1.48 -8.67 -4.41
C ALA A 173 1.20 -8.25 -5.86
N LEU A 174 0.72 -7.02 -6.06
CA LEU A 174 0.43 -6.48 -7.38
C LEU A 174 1.68 -5.91 -8.05
N SER A 175 2.46 -5.08 -7.37
CA SER A 175 3.60 -4.37 -7.97
C SER A 175 4.76 -4.18 -7.00
N LEU A 176 5.96 -4.07 -7.55
CA LEU A 176 7.19 -3.73 -6.87
C LEU A 176 7.88 -2.59 -7.62
N ILE A 177 8.04 -1.44 -6.94
CA ILE A 177 8.53 -0.20 -7.54
C ILE A 177 9.66 0.36 -6.68
N THR A 178 10.80 0.75 -7.26
CA THR A 178 11.80 1.55 -6.55
C THR A 178 11.40 3.01 -6.53
N THR A 179 11.81 3.74 -5.50
CA THR A 179 11.42 5.16 -5.28
C THR A 179 12.38 6.18 -5.91
N GLY A 180 13.60 5.77 -6.24
CA GLY A 180 14.71 6.66 -6.58
C GLY A 180 15.41 7.26 -5.36
N GLU A 181 14.94 6.97 -4.15
CA GLU A 181 15.50 7.47 -2.90
C GLU A 181 16.33 6.38 -2.19
N MET A 182 17.23 6.82 -1.32
CA MET A 182 18.05 5.95 -0.48
C MET A 182 17.56 6.03 0.96
N VAL A 183 17.30 4.87 1.57
CA VAL A 183 16.74 4.75 2.91
C VAL A 183 17.79 4.13 3.83
N LEU A 184 18.00 4.74 5.00
CA LEU A 184 18.97 4.27 5.97
C LEU A 184 18.43 3.05 6.73
N ARG A 185 19.12 1.92 6.69
CA ARG A 185 18.76 0.71 7.43
C ARG A 185 19.98 0.09 8.07
N ASP A 186 19.79 -0.41 9.29
CA ASP A 186 20.70 -1.35 9.89
C ASP A 186 20.14 -2.75 9.67
N MET A 187 20.69 -3.46 8.69
CA MET A 187 20.19 -4.78 8.27
C MET A 187 20.40 -5.85 9.34
N PHE A 188 21.47 -5.72 10.15
CA PHE A 188 21.87 -6.72 11.14
C PHE A 188 21.60 -6.27 12.57
N TYR A 189 21.11 -5.05 12.77
CA TYR A 189 20.91 -4.44 14.09
C TYR A 189 22.21 -4.41 14.91
N ASP A 190 23.35 -4.19 14.23
CA ASP A 190 24.70 -4.23 14.80
C ASP A 190 25.29 -2.83 15.04
N GLY A 191 24.53 -1.76 14.78
CA GLY A 191 24.93 -0.37 14.92
C GLY A 191 25.59 0.24 13.68
N HIS A 192 25.66 -0.48 12.55
CA HIS A 192 26.33 0.00 11.32
C HIS A 192 25.33 0.20 10.17
N PRO A 193 24.50 1.25 10.22
CA PRO A 193 23.48 1.46 9.23
C PRO A 193 24.08 1.81 7.86
N LYS A 194 23.45 1.31 6.79
CA LYS A 194 23.80 1.56 5.40
C LYS A 194 22.60 2.11 4.65
N LYS A 195 22.88 2.90 3.62
CA LYS A 195 21.86 3.35 2.68
C LYS A 195 21.50 2.19 1.74
N GLU A 196 20.22 1.84 1.68
CA GLU A 196 19.67 0.86 0.73
C GLU A 196 18.66 1.58 -0.20
N PRO A 197 18.47 1.12 -1.45
CA PRO A 197 17.44 1.67 -2.33
C PRO A 197 16.05 1.54 -1.71
N GLY A 198 15.28 2.62 -1.68
CA GLY A 198 13.89 2.62 -1.23
C GLY A 198 12.96 1.97 -2.25
N ALA A 199 11.93 1.26 -1.77
CA ALA A 199 10.95 0.62 -2.63
C ALA A 199 9.56 0.58 -1.99
N ILE A 200 8.55 0.49 -2.85
CA ILE A 200 7.15 0.32 -2.50
C ILE A 200 6.67 -1.01 -3.09
N VAL A 201 5.93 -1.78 -2.29
CA VAL A 201 5.16 -2.93 -2.77
C VAL A 201 3.67 -2.64 -2.62
N CYS A 202 2.90 -2.86 -3.68
CA CYS A 202 1.44 -2.85 -3.59
C CYS A 202 0.97 -4.25 -3.18
N ARG A 203 0.61 -4.40 -1.91
CA ARG A 203 0.00 -5.59 -1.34
C ARG A 203 -1.51 -5.57 -1.60
N VAL A 204 -2.06 -6.72 -1.93
CA VAL A 204 -3.49 -6.88 -2.25
C VAL A 204 -4.08 -8.03 -1.44
N ALA A 205 -5.23 -7.79 -0.79
CA ALA A 205 -5.90 -8.78 0.04
C ALA A 205 -7.41 -8.49 0.13
N PRO A 206 -8.27 -9.47 0.45
CA PRO A 206 -9.70 -9.21 0.64
C PRO A 206 -10.04 -8.37 1.90
N SER A 207 -9.11 -8.31 2.86
CA SER A 207 -9.16 -7.51 4.10
C SER A 207 -7.76 -7.31 4.67
#